data_AF-A0A392V3F3-F1
#
_entry.id   AF-A0A392V3F3-F1
#
_cell.length_a   1.000
_cell.length_b   1.000
_cell.length_c   1.000
_cell.angle_alpha   90.00
_cell.angle_beta   90.00
_cell.angle_gamma   90.00
#
_symmetry.space_group_name_H-M   'P 1'
#
loop_
_entity.id
_entity.type
_entity.pdbx_description
1 polymer ?
#
loop_
_entity_poly.entity_id
_entity_poly.type
_entity_poly.pdbx_seq_one_letter_code
_entity_poly.pdbx_strand_id
1 'polypeptide(L)' 'MCDASDYAIGAVLGQRKDKKLHAIYYTSRTLDSAQMNYATTEKELLA' A
#
# COMPACT_ATOMS: atom_id res chain seq x y z
N MET A 1 4.41 3.92 -3.87
CA MET A 1 3.80 2.83 -4.69
C MET A 1 3.00 2.00 -3.73
N CYS A 2 1.74 1.75 -4.02
CA CYS A 2 0.83 1.00 -3.15
C CYS A 2 0.17 -0.13 -3.95
N ASP A 3 -0.23 -1.17 -3.26
CA ASP A 3 -0.93 -2.33 -3.80
C ASP A 3 -1.86 -2.89 -2.73
N ALA A 4 -3.07 -3.28 -3.12
CA ALA A 4 -4.06 -3.88 -2.23
C ALA A 4 -4.46 -5.29 -2.68
N SER A 5 -4.46 -6.20 -1.71
CA SER A 5 -5.05 -7.53 -1.82
C SER A 5 -6.37 -7.60 -1.06
N ASP A 6 -7.05 -8.73 -1.12
CA ASP A 6 -8.31 -8.92 -0.39
C ASP A 6 -8.18 -8.80 1.13
N TYR A 7 -6.99 -9.09 1.67
CA TYR A 7 -6.74 -9.22 3.11
C TYR A 7 -5.73 -8.22 3.67
N ALA A 8 -4.93 -7.59 2.81
CA ALA A 8 -3.86 -6.71 3.24
C ALA A 8 -3.55 -5.66 2.18
N ILE A 9 -3.06 -4.51 2.62
CA ILE A 9 -2.56 -3.44 1.77
C ILE A 9 -1.08 -3.24 2.05
N GLY A 10 -0.32 -2.94 1.01
CA GLY A 10 1.12 -2.72 1.05
C GLY A 10 1.46 -1.37 0.44
N ALA A 11 2.45 -0.69 1.01
CA ALA A 11 3.02 0.52 0.44
C ALA A 11 4.54 0.52 0.53
N VAL A 12 5.17 1.12 -0.47
CA VAL A 12 6.61 1.34 -0.53
C VAL A 12 6.87 2.83 -0.42
N LEU A 13 7.56 3.21 0.65
CA LEU A 13 8.12 4.53 0.82
C LEU A 13 9.42 4.59 0.02
N GLY A 14 9.40 5.42 -1.03
CA GLY A 14 10.55 5.68 -1.87
C GLY A 14 11.07 7.10 -1.66
N GLN A 15 12.39 7.25 -1.64
CA GLN A 15 13.04 8.55 -1.75
C GLN A 15 13.71 8.66 -3.11
N ARG A 16 13.65 9.85 -3.71
CA ARG A 16 14.36 10.10 -4.97
C ARG A 16 15.78 10.59 -4.68
N LYS A 17 16.78 9.87 -5.19
CA LYS A 17 18.20 10.26 -5.14
C LYS A 17 18.81 10.09 -6.52
N ASP A 18 19.58 11.07 -6.99
CA ASP A 18 20.23 11.03 -8.32
C ASP A 18 19.26 10.70 -9.46
N LYS A 19 18.06 11.29 -9.40
CA LYS A 19 16.92 11.08 -10.31
C LYS A 19 16.32 9.66 -10.28
N LYS A 20 16.86 8.72 -9.51
CA LYS A 20 16.35 7.35 -9.31
C LYS A 20 15.49 7.24 -8.06
N LEU A 21 14.47 6.38 -8.11
CA LEU A 21 13.65 6.06 -6.94
C LEU A 21 14.35 4.95 -6.16
N HIS A 22 14.59 5.19 -4.86
CA HIS A 22 15.13 4.20 -3.93
C HIS A 22 14.07 3.89 -2.89
N ALA A 23 13.66 2.62 -2.77
CA ALA A 23 12.82 2.19 -1.67
C ALA A 23 13.61 2.33 -0.36
N ILE A 24 13.07 3.07 0.59
CA ILE A 24 13.66 3.28 1.92
C ILE A 24 12.89 2.53 3.01
N TYR A 25 11.60 2.22 2.78
CA TYR A 25 10.81 1.44 3.71
C TYR A 25 9.65 0.72 3.00
N TYR A 26 9.34 -0.48 3.46
CA TYR A 26 8.18 -1.25 3.06
C TYR A 26 7.22 -1.32 4.24
N THR A 27 5.97 -0.96 4.00
CA THR A 27 4.90 -1.11 4.98
C THR A 27 3.84 -2.03 4.43
N SER A 28 3.25 -2.84 5.30
CA SER A 28 2.05 -3.60 4.99
C SER A 28 1.18 -3.66 6.23
N ARG A 29 -0.14 -3.69 6.02
CA ARG A 29 -1.11 -3.87 7.09
C ARG A 29 -2.23 -4.78 6.62
N THR A 30 -2.67 -5.67 7.51
CA THR A 30 -3.88 -6.47 7.28
C THR A 30 -5.10 -5.58 7.41
N LEU A 31 -6.09 -5.82 6.56
CA LEU A 31 -7.38 -5.16 6.61
C LEU A 31 -8.21 -5.73 7.76
N ASP A 32 -8.94 -4.85 8.45
CA ASP A 32 -9.93 -5.29 9.43
C ASP A 32 -11.19 -5.83 8.74
N SER A 33 -12.11 -6.40 9.53
CA SER A 33 -13.34 -7.02 8.99
C SER A 33 -14.23 -6.05 8.20
N ALA A 34 -14.20 -4.76 8.50
CA ALA A 34 -14.95 -3.77 7.72
C ALA A 34 -14.23 -3.47 6.40
N GLN A 35 -12.92 -3.27 6.46
CA GLN A 35 -12.07 -2.93 5.32
C GLN A 35 -11.95 -4.07 4.29
N MET A 36 -12.04 -5.32 4.72
CA MET A 36 -12.07 -6.47 3.80
C MET A 36 -13.27 -6.42 2.82
N ASN A 37 -14.36 -5.76 3.19
CA ASN A 37 -15.56 -5.62 2.36
C ASN A 37 -15.53 -4.42 1.41
N TYR A 38 -14.49 -3.58 1.48
CA TYR A 38 -14.35 -2.42 0.60
C TYR A 38 -14.14 -2.85 -0.85
N ALA A 39 -14.56 -2.01 -1.80
CA ALA A 39 -14.24 -2.21 -3.20
C ALA A 39 -12.72 -2.10 -3.42
N THR A 40 -12.20 -2.73 -4.48
CA THR A 40 -10.76 -2.68 -4.81
C THR A 40 -10.23 -1.25 -4.85
N THR A 41 -10.96 -0.31 -5.45
CA THR A 41 -10.57 1.11 -5.50
C THR A 41 -10.46 1.76 -4.12
N GLU A 42 -11.34 1.39 -3.19
CA GLU A 42 -11.32 1.92 -1.81
C GLU A 42 -10.16 1.32 -1.01
N LYS A 43 -9.86 0.03 -1.22
CA LYS A 43 -8.71 -0.63 -0.60
C LYS A 43 -7.38 -0.02 -1.09
N GLU A 44 -7.28 0.27 -2.38
CA GLU A 44 -6.11 0.97 -2.96
C GLU A 44 -5.97 2.41 -2.43
N LEU A 45 -7.09 3.11 -2.22
CA LEU A 45 -7.07 4.47 -1.66
C LEU A 45 -6.68 4.50 -0.18
N LEU A 46 -6.84 3.38 0.53
CA LEU A 46 -6.52 3.22 1.95
C LEU A 46 -5.03 2.91 2.19
N ALA A 47 -4.29 2.55 1.13
CA ALA A 47 -2.89 2.11 1.16
C ALA A 47 -1.90 3.28 1.09
#